data_AF-A0A3N5IBX2-F1
#
_entry.id   AF-A0A3N5IBX2-F1
#
_cell.length_a   1.000
_cell.length_b   1.000
_cell.length_c   1.000
_cell.angle_alpha   90.00
_cell.angle_beta   90.00
_cell.angle_gamma   90.00
#
_symmetry.space_group_name_H-M   'P 1'
#
loop_
_entity.id
_entity.type
_entity.pdbx_description
1 polymer ?
#
loop_
_entity_poly.entity_id
_entity_poly.type
_entity_poly.pdbx_seq_one_letter_code
_entity_poly.pdbx_strand_id
1 'polypeptide(L)' 'MRQGIKELLVSPLNGHSLQFKLAGLRSSRIRTYRIIYRINDDASCIDIVFVGPRRNVYEEVRTLLLAQRGDKDK' A
#
# COMPACT_ATOMS: atom_id res chain seq x y z
N MET A 1 -7.62 1.45 -14.29
CA MET A 1 -7.67 1.44 -12.81
C MET A 1 -8.61 0.37 -12.30
N ARG A 2 -9.92 0.43 -12.60
CA ARG A 2 -10.94 -0.54 -12.13
C ARG A 2 -10.56 -2.02 -12.33
N GLN A 3 -10.04 -2.38 -13.50
CA GLN A 3 -9.64 -3.77 -13.78
C GLN A 3 -8.44 -4.22 -12.96
N GLY A 4 -7.42 -3.36 -12.78
CA GLY A 4 -6.28 -3.70 -11.92
C GLY A 4 -6.64 -3.85 -10.44
N ILE A 5 -7.69 -3.17 -9.96
CA ILE A 5 -8.22 -3.40 -8.60
C ILE A 5 -8.90 -4.78 -8.52
N LYS A 6 -9.64 -5.18 -9.55
CA LYS A 6 -10.24 -6.53 -9.60
C LYS A 6 -9.16 -7.62 -9.59
N GLU A 7 -8.09 -7.44 -10.36
CA GLU A 7 -6.94 -8.36 -10.37
C GLU A 7 -6.26 -8.43 -9.00
N LEU A 8 -6.13 -7.29 -8.31
CA LEU A 8 -5.61 -7.23 -6.94
C LEU A 8 -6.47 -8.05 -5.96
N LEU A 9 -7.80 -8.04 -6.10
CA LEU A 9 -8.70 -8.83 -5.25
C LEU A 9 -8.57 -10.34 -5.52
N VAL A 10 -8.29 -10.74 -6.75
CA VAL A 10 -8.12 -12.17 -7.11
C VAL A 10 -6.79 -12.72 -6.59
N SER A 11 -5.73 -11.91 -6.59
CA SER A 11 -4.41 -12.37 -6.16
C SER A 11 -3.66 -11.29 -5.36
N PRO A 12 -4.12 -11.00 -4.13
CA PRO A 12 -3.54 -9.95 -3.29
C PRO A 12 -2.12 -10.25 -2.81
N LEU A 13 -1.67 -11.51 -2.90
CA LEU A 13 -0.31 -11.90 -2.57
C LEU A 13 0.69 -11.66 -3.72
N ASN A 14 0.24 -11.30 -4.94
CA ASN A 14 1.16 -11.04 -6.05
C ASN A 14 1.87 -9.67 -5.96
N GLY A 15 1.38 -8.75 -5.12
CA GLY A 15 2.09 -7.49 -4.88
C GLY A 15 3.42 -7.72 -4.15
N HIS A 16 4.43 -6.91 -4.48
CA HIS A 16 5.74 -6.99 -3.82
C HIS A 16 5.65 -6.59 -2.36
N SER A 17 6.10 -7.45 -1.46
CA SER A 17 6.32 -7.09 -0.05
C SER A 17 7.35 -5.95 0.04
N LEU A 18 7.00 -4.90 0.77
CA LEU A 18 7.91 -3.81 1.07
C LEU A 18 8.74 -4.14 2.32
N GLN A 19 9.88 -3.47 2.46
CA GLN A 19 10.88 -3.76 3.50
C GLN A 19 11.15 -2.53 4.38
N PHE A 20 11.99 -2.70 5.40
CA PHE A 20 12.41 -1.65 6.33
C PHE A 20 11.20 -0.97 7.00
N LYS A 21 11.10 0.36 6.89
CA LYS A 21 10.00 1.15 7.48
C LYS A 21 8.63 0.86 6.88
N LEU A 22 8.57 0.14 5.76
CA LEU A 22 7.35 -0.25 5.05
C LEU A 22 7.04 -1.75 5.19
N ALA A 23 7.76 -2.47 6.05
CA ALA A 23 7.50 -3.88 6.32
C ALA A 23 6.04 -4.08 6.74
N GLY A 24 5.41 -5.14 6.22
CA GLY A 24 3.98 -5.41 6.40
C GLY A 24 3.07 -4.78 5.34
N LEU A 25 3.60 -3.90 4.49
CA LEU A 25 2.90 -3.38 3.31
C LEU A 25 3.31 -4.13 2.04
N ARG A 26 2.45 -4.08 1.03
CA ARG A 26 2.64 -4.64 -0.31
C ARG A 26 2.44 -3.55 -1.36
N SER A 27 3.13 -3.68 -2.49
CA SER A 27 3.01 -2.79 -3.64
C SER A 27 2.53 -3.56 -4.86
N SER A 28 1.35 -3.23 -5.37
CA SER A 28 0.84 -3.75 -6.65
C SER A 28 0.96 -2.69 -7.74
N ARG A 29 1.43 -3.09 -8.93
CA ARG A 29 1.57 -2.20 -10.09
C ARG A 29 0.31 -2.29 -10.94
N ILE A 30 -0.31 -1.15 -11.22
CA ILE A 30 -1.40 -1.02 -12.18
C ILE A 30 -1.02 0.04 -13.21
N ARG A 31 -0.56 -0.41 -14.39
CA ARG A 31 -0.03 0.45 -15.46
C ARG A 31 1.09 1.38 -14.96
N THR A 32 0.79 2.67 -14.81
CA THR A 32 1.71 3.74 -14.36
C THR A 32 1.57 4.07 -12.88
N TYR A 33 0.56 3.50 -12.20
CA TYR A 33 0.26 3.70 -10.79
C TYR A 33 0.72 2.50 -9.95
N ARG A 34 0.90 2.77 -8.66
CA ARG A 34 1.08 1.75 -7.64
C ARG A 34 0.04 1.90 -6.55
N ILE A 35 -0.50 0.77 -6.13
CA ILE A 35 -1.32 0.66 -4.93
C ILE A 35 -0.43 0.09 -3.84
N ILE A 36 -0.34 0.83 -2.73
CA ILE A 36 0.28 0.37 -1.49
C ILE A 36 -0.83 -0.06 -0.56
N TYR A 37 -0.76 -1.29 -0.09
CA TYR A 37 -1.83 -1.91 0.68
C TYR A 37 -1.28 -2.90 1.70
N ARG A 38 -2.13 -3.33 2.61
CA ARG A 38 -1.90 -4.52 3.46
C ARG A 38 -3.10 -5.44 3.38
N ILE A 39 -2.87 -6.72 3.68
CA ILE A 39 -3.93 -7.70 3.82
C ILE A 39 -4.38 -7.64 5.28
N ASN A 40 -5.68 -7.53 5.50
CA ASN A 40 -6.29 -7.56 6.81
C ASN A 40 -7.13 -8.84 6.88
N ASP A 41 -6.51 -9.89 7.40
CA ASP A 41 -7.13 -11.22 7.48
C ASP A 41 -8.35 -11.21 8.43
N ASP A 42 -8.28 -10.47 9.54
CA ASP A 42 -9.35 -10.36 10.54
C ASP A 42 -10.64 -9.79 9.93
N ALA A 43 -10.51 -8.76 9.10
CA ALA A 43 -11.62 -8.13 8.40
C ALA A 43 -11.90 -8.73 7.01
N SER A 44 -11.13 -9.76 6.61
CA SER A 44 -11.18 -10.37 5.28
C SER A 44 -11.14 -9.34 4.14
N CYS A 45 -10.29 -8.32 4.27
CA CYS A 45 -10.26 -7.19 3.35
C CYS A 45 -8.83 -6.74 3.03
N ILE A 46 -8.73 -5.79 2.09
CA ILE A 46 -7.47 -5.14 1.71
C ILE A 46 -7.56 -3.68 2.11
N ASP A 47 -6.68 -3.27 3.03
CA ASP A 47 -6.56 -1.85 3.39
C ASP A 47 -5.65 -1.16 2.38
N ILE A 48 -6.22 -0.22 1.62
CA ILE A 48 -5.44 0.63 0.71
C ILE A 48 -4.86 1.78 1.52
N VAL A 49 -3.54 1.81 1.61
CA VAL A 49 -2.78 2.85 2.32
C VAL A 49 -2.52 4.04 1.41
N PHE A 50 -2.20 3.79 0.14
CA PHE A 50 -1.87 4.85 -0.80
C PHE A 50 -2.02 4.41 -2.26
N VAL A 51 -2.39 5.33 -3.14
CA VAL A 51 -2.45 5.12 -4.59
C VAL A 51 -1.81 6.30 -5.30
N GLY A 52 -0.80 6.05 -6.13
CA GLY A 52 -0.14 7.14 -6.85
C GLY A 52 0.87 6.70 -7.90
N PRO A 53 1.45 7.66 -8.65
CA PRO A 53 2.46 7.38 -9.66
C PRO A 53 3.75 6.85 -9.02
N ARG A 54 4.45 5.96 -9.74
CA ARG A 54 5.67 5.29 -9.24
C ARG A 54 6.73 6.24 -8.67
N ARG A 55 6.92 7.41 -9.27
CA ARG A 55 7.94 8.39 -8.89
C ARG A 55 7.77 8.96 -7.47
N ASN A 56 6.53 9.02 -6.98
CA ASN A 56 6.22 9.68 -5.72
C ASN A 56 5.80 8.72 -4.61
N VAL A 57 5.37 7.51 -4.98
CA VAL A 57 4.69 6.58 -4.07
C VAL A 57 5.49 6.25 -2.80
N TYR A 58 6.82 6.23 -2.86
CA TYR A 58 7.65 5.87 -1.69
C TYR A 58 7.92 7.06 -0.78
N GLU A 59 8.16 8.25 -1.33
CA GLU A 59 8.37 9.45 -0.54
C GLU A 59 7.08 9.89 0.17
N GLU A 60 5.95 9.81 -0.52
CA GLU A 60 4.65 10.19 0.05
C GLU A 60 4.20 9.20 1.14
N VAL A 61 4.40 7.89 0.95
CA VAL A 61 4.11 6.89 1.99
C VAL A 61 5.06 7.04 3.19
N ARG A 62 6.34 7.34 2.97
CA ARG A 62 7.29 7.61 4.06
C ARG A 62 6.85 8.83 4.88
N THR A 63 6.36 9.86 4.21
CA THR A 63 5.86 11.09 4.85
C THR A 63 4.59 10.81 5.67
N LEU A 64 3.63 10.08 5.10
CA LEU A 64 2.41 9.66 5.80
C LEU A 64 2.70 8.83 7.07
N LEU A 65 3.67 7.91 7.01
CA LEU A 65 4.05 7.10 8.16
C LEU A 65 4.79 7.91 9.24
N LEU A 66 5.56 8.93 8.85
CA LEU A 66 6.18 9.85 9.80
C LEU A 66 5.13 10.73 10.48
N ALA A 67 4.12 11.20 9.74
CA ALA A 67 3.02 11.99 10.29
C ALA A 67 2.17 11.21 11.30
N GLN A 68 1.87 9.94 11.03
CA GLN A 68 1.10 9.09 11.96
C GLN A 68 1.86 8.72 13.25
N ARG A 69 3.20 8.76 13.25
CA ARG A 69 4.00 8.52 14.47
C ARG A 69 4.02 9.72 15.42
N GLY A 70 3.85 10.94 14.90
CA GLY A 70 3.78 12.14 15.74
C GLY A 70 2.51 12.27 16.58
N ASP A 71 1.49 11.44 16.30
CA ASP A 71 0.17 11.50 16.93
C ASP A 71 -0.06 10.39 17.99
N LYS A 72 0.89 9.45 18.13
CA LYS A 72 0.83 8.40 19.16
C LYS A 72 1.61 8.73 20.44
N ASP A 73 2.32 9.85 20.47
CA ASP A 73 3.10 10.35 21.62
C ASP A 73 2.47 11.60 22.27
N LYS A 74 1.18 11.87 22.03
CA LYS A 74 0.42 12.98 22.65
C LYS A 74 -0.78 12.49 23.44
#